data_AF-A0A4Y9PFW8-F1
#
_entry.id   AF-A0A4Y9PFW8-F1
#
_cell.length_a   1.000
_cell.length_b   1.000
_cell.length_c   1.000
_cell.angle_alpha   90.00
_cell.angle_beta   90.00
_cell.angle_gamma   90.00
#
_symmetry.space_group_name_H-M   'P 1'
#
loop_
_entity.id
_entity.type
_entity.pdbx_description
1 polymer ?
#
loop_
_entity_poly.entity_id
_entity_poly.type
_entity_poly.pdbx_seq_one_letter_code
_entity_poly.pdbx_strand_id
1 'polypeptide(L)'
;MRIRLGRLVLRSYRSHVMWLPSGYKDPFVVHMVEKINEQDGSSYQLGAFMTEGEAAACITRLESEGWRDLYINTVPVHERLTDWHWERDHGGAP
;
A
#
# COMPACT_ATOMS: atom_id res chain seq x y z
N MET A 1 7.78 -13.15 -6.89
CA MET A 1 6.82 -12.30 -6.16
C MET A 1 6.29 -11.23 -7.08
N ARG A 2 4.98 -11.21 -7.34
CA ARG A 2 4.34 -10.11 -8.07
C ARG A 2 3.98 -9.06 -7.01
N ILE A 3 4.55 -7.86 -7.12
CA ILE A 3 4.20 -6.73 -6.26
C ILE A 3 3.26 -5.85 -7.07
N ARG A 4 2.05 -5.62 -6.55
CA ARG A 4 1.14 -4.63 -7.11
C ARG A 4 1.20 -3.43 -6.19
N LEU A 5 1.75 -2.32 -6.68
CA LEU A 5 1.63 -1.05 -5.99
C LEU A 5 0.19 -0.58 -6.19
N GLY A 6 -0.66 -0.75 -5.18
CA GLY A 6 -2.02 -0.22 -5.20
C GLY A 6 -1.97 1.29 -5.41
N ARG A 7 -2.62 1.76 -6.48
CA ARG A 7 -3.11 3.13 -6.77
C ARG A 7 -2.40 4.33 -6.13
N LEU A 8 -1.09 4.28 -5.95
CA LEU A 8 -0.33 5.36 -5.32
C LEU A 8 0.90 5.70 -6.15
N VAL A 9 0.87 6.92 -6.66
CA VAL A 9 1.96 7.59 -7.34
C VAL A 9 3.00 7.97 -6.27
N LEU A 10 4.13 7.28 -6.24
CA LEU A 10 5.30 7.71 -5.47
C LEU A 10 5.89 8.96 -6.13
N ARG A 11 5.48 10.15 -5.68
CA ARG A 11 6.31 11.35 -5.78
C ARG A 11 6.98 11.57 -4.43
N SER A 12 8.23 11.12 -4.34
CA SER A 12 9.13 11.49 -3.26
C SER A 12 9.33 13.01 -3.26
N TYR A 13 8.62 13.74 -2.41
CA TYR A 13 8.82 15.18 -2.22
C TYR A 13 9.94 15.44 -1.20
N ARG A 14 11.19 15.33 -1.65
CA ARG A 14 12.32 16.02 -0.99
C ARG A 14 12.52 17.39 -1.64
N SER A 15 11.51 18.25 -1.59
CA SER A 15 11.67 19.67 -1.96
C SER A 15 11.87 20.48 -0.69
N HIS A 16 12.93 21.29 -0.65
CA HIS A 16 13.23 22.17 0.50
C HIS A 16 12.24 23.34 0.63
N VAL A 17 11.24 23.43 -0.23
CA VAL A 17 10.31 24.59 -0.35
C VAL A 17 8.83 24.16 -0.22
N MET A 18 8.55 22.91 0.14
CA MET A 18 7.17 22.45 0.36
C MET A 18 6.73 22.73 1.80
N TRP A 19 5.71 23.58 1.96
CA TRP A 19 5.07 23.81 3.25
C TRP A 19 4.03 22.72 3.49
N LEU A 20 4.36 21.77 4.38
CA LEU A 20 3.41 20.76 4.82
C LEU A 20 2.37 21.40 5.75
N PRO A 21 1.11 20.91 5.75
CA PRO A 21 0.12 21.31 6.73
C PRO A 21 0.65 21.17 8.16
N SER A 22 0.26 22.09 9.05
CA SER A 22 0.71 22.05 10.44
C SER A 22 0.36 20.72 11.10
N GLY A 23 1.38 20.01 11.57
CA GLY A 23 1.22 18.71 12.23
C GLY A 23 0.97 17.54 11.28
N TYR A 24 1.27 17.68 9.99
CA TYR A 24 1.35 16.58 9.03
C TYR A 24 2.27 15.48 9.58
N LYS A 25 1.81 14.23 9.51
CA LYS A 25 2.59 13.05 9.85
C LYS A 25 2.84 12.26 8.57
N ASP A 26 4.08 11.83 8.37
CA ASP A 26 4.41 10.96 7.25
C ASP A 26 3.56 9.68 7.31
N PRO A 27 3.00 9.22 6.17
CA PRO A 27 2.28 7.97 6.13
C PRO A 27 3.20 6.81 6.51
N PHE A 28 2.66 5.84 7.24
CA PHE A 28 3.35 4.58 7.44
C PHE A 28 2.94 3.59 6.36
N VAL A 29 3.86 2.70 6.00
CA VAL A 29 3.63 1.71 4.96
C VAL A 29 3.06 0.44 5.59
N VAL A 30 2.00 -0.10 4.97
CA VAL A 30 1.43 -1.40 5.31
C VAL A 30 1.53 -2.31 4.09
N HIS A 31 1.96 -3.55 4.33
CA HIS A 31 2.05 -4.61 3.34
C HIS A 31 0.83 -5.53 3.49
N MET A 32 -0.12 -5.39 2.59
CA MET A 32 -1.33 -6.22 2.55
C MET A 32 -1.08 -7.46 1.71
N VAL A 33 -1.44 -8.63 2.23
CA VAL A 33 -1.48 -9.86 1.42
C VAL A 33 -2.87 -9.97 0.83
N GLU A 34 -2.95 -9.99 -0.50
CA GLU A 34 -4.21 -10.02 -1.24
C GLU A 34 -4.24 -11.21 -2.20
N LYS A 35 -5.43 -11.74 -2.46
CA LYS A 35 -5.70 -12.74 -3.50
C LYS A 35 -6.52 -12.11 -4.62
N ILE A 36 -6.11 -12.33 -5.87
CA ILE A 36 -6.95 -11.98 -7.03
C ILE A 36 -7.95 -13.11 -7.30
N ASN A 37 -9.19 -12.73 -7.57
CA ASN A 37 -10.15 -13.61 -8.24
C ASN A 37 -10.09 -13.35 -9.75
N GLU A 38 -9.60 -14.34 -10.49
CA GLU A 38 -9.43 -14.22 -11.94
C GLU A 38 -10.76 -14.11 -12.69
N GLN A 39 -11.89 -14.55 -12.10
CA GLN A 39 -13.20 -14.51 -12.76
C GLN A 39 -13.78 -13.11 -12.87
N ASP A 40 -13.58 -12.28 -11.85
CA ASP A 40 -14.17 -10.94 -11.77
C ASP A 40 -13.13 -9.82 -11.62
N GLY A 41 -11.85 -10.17 -11.50
CA GLY A 41 -10.74 -9.24 -11.28
C GLY A 41 -10.74 -8.59 -9.89
N SER A 42 -11.59 -9.05 -8.97
CA SER A 42 -11.65 -8.55 -7.60
C SER A 42 -10.44 -9.03 -6.78
N SER A 43 -10.12 -8.30 -5.72
CA SER A 43 -9.07 -8.67 -4.78
C SER A 43 -9.63 -8.80 -3.36
N TYR A 44 -9.23 -9.86 -2.66
CA TYR A 44 -9.58 -10.09 -1.26
C TYR A 44 -8.35 -9.95 -0.39
N GLN A 45 -8.47 -9.21 0.71
CA GLN A 45 -7.42 -9.07 1.70
C GLN A 45 -7.39 -10.30 2.62
N LEU A 46 -6.21 -10.90 2.78
CA LEU A 46 -5.95 -12.04 3.66
C LEU A 46 -5.09 -11.66 4.88
N GLY A 47 -4.35 -10.55 4.81
CA GLY A 47 -3.55 -10.05 5.93
C GLY A 47 -3.03 -8.63 5.69
N ALA A 48 -2.58 -7.98 6.76
CA ALA A 48 -1.88 -6.70 6.74
C ALA A 48 -0.71 -6.73 7.73
N PHE A 49 0.46 -6.29 7.29
CA PHE A 49 1.70 -6.40 8.04
C PHE A 49 2.48 -5.08 7.97
N MET A 50 3.26 -4.80 9.02
CA MET A 50 4.09 -3.59 9.07
C MET A 50 5.41 -3.77 8.32
N THR A 51 5.81 -5.01 8.04
CA THR A 51 7.02 -5.31 7.29
C THR A 51 6.74 -6.20 6.08
N GLU A 52 7.52 -5.99 5.01
CA GLU A 52 7.44 -6.83 3.81
C GLU A 52 7.81 -8.29 4.12
N GLY A 53 8.74 -8.52 5.06
CA GLY A 53 9.17 -9.85 5.48
C GLY A 53 8.05 -10.66 6.12
N GLU A 54 7.23 -10.05 6.98
CA GLU A 54 6.05 -10.70 7.58
C GLU A 54 5.00 -11.03 6.52
N ALA A 55 4.75 -10.11 5.58
CA ALA A 55 3.83 -10.35 4.48
C ALA A 55 4.32 -11.47 3.55
N ALA A 56 5.62 -11.53 3.25
CA ALA A 56 6.22 -12.61 2.47
C ALA A 56 6.13 -13.96 3.18
N ALA A 57 6.40 -14.01 4.49
CA ALA A 57 6.23 -15.22 5.29
C ALA A 57 4.77 -15.71 5.32
N CYS A 58 3.81 -14.78 5.38
CA CYS A 58 2.39 -15.09 5.26
C CYS A 58 2.06 -15.72 3.90
N ILE A 59 2.55 -15.16 2.79
CA ILE A 59 2.39 -15.76 1.46
C ILE A 59 2.96 -17.17 1.42
N THR A 60 4.20 -17.37 1.86
CA THR A 60 4.83 -18.70 1.87
C THR A 60 4.01 -19.72 2.65
N ARG A 61 3.45 -19.31 3.80
CA ARG A 61 2.55 -20.17 4.58
C ARG A 61 1.27 -20.51 3.80
N LEU A 62 0.58 -19.51 3.26
CA LEU A 62 -0.68 -19.72 2.52
C LEU A 62 -0.46 -20.56 1.26
N GLU A 63 0.63 -20.35 0.53
CA GLU A 63 1.01 -21.18 -0.62
C GLU A 63 1.21 -22.65 -0.20
N SER A 64 1.82 -22.90 0.97
CA SER A 64 1.96 -24.27 1.51
C SER A 64 0.62 -24.92 1.88
N GLU A 65 -0.40 -24.11 2.18
CA GLU A 65 -1.78 -24.54 2.45
C GLU A 65 -2.60 -24.70 1.13
N GLY A 66 -1.98 -24.47 -0.02
CA GLY A 66 -2.60 -24.65 -1.35
C GLY A 66 -3.21 -23.39 -1.96
N TRP A 67 -3.04 -22.23 -1.32
CA TRP A 67 -3.48 -20.96 -1.89
C TRP A 67 -2.61 -20.57 -3.09
N ARG A 68 -3.21 -19.87 -4.05
CA ARG A 68 -2.56 -19.37 -5.27
C ARG A 68 -3.03 -17.96 -5.57
N ASP A 69 -2.32 -17.31 -6.49
CA ASP A 69 -2.63 -15.96 -6.99
C ASP A 69 -2.61 -14.89 -5.89
N LEU A 70 -1.67 -15.09 -4.96
CA LEU A 70 -1.37 -14.18 -3.86
C LEU A 70 -0.35 -13.13 -4.30
N TYR A 71 -0.50 -11.92 -3.78
CA TYR A 71 0.46 -10.85 -3.98
C TYR A 71 0.51 -9.93 -2.76
N ILE A 72 1.61 -9.19 -2.65
CA ILE A 72 1.74 -8.13 -1.65
C ILE A 72 1.33 -6.82 -2.31
N ASN A 73 0.31 -6.19 -1.75
CA ASN A 73 -0.11 -4.83 -2.04
C ASN A 73 0.47 -3.89 -0.98
N THR A 74 1.31 -2.95 -1.40
CA THR A 74 1.91 -1.98 -0.47
C THR A 74 1.11 -0.70 -0.50
N VAL A 75 0.56 -0.31 0.66
CA VAL A 75 -0.31 0.86 0.77
C VAL A 75 0.20 1.81 1.86
N PRO A 76 0.22 3.13 1.61
CA PRO A 76 0.42 4.10 2.67
C PRO A 76 -0.85 4.19 3.51
N VAL A 77 -0.69 4.30 4.81
CA VAL A 77 -1.76 4.53 5.75
C VAL A 77 -1.46 5.84 6.49
N HIS A 78 -2.43 6.75 6.40
CA HIS A 78 -2.40 8.03 7.08
C HIS A 78 -3.12 7.92 8.40
N GLU A 79 -2.55 8.50 9.45
CA GLU A 79 -3.20 8.55 10.77
C GLU A 79 -4.40 9.50 10.76
N ARG A 80 -4.36 10.55 9.92
CA ARG A 80 -5.39 11.58 9.85
C ARG A 80 -5.99 11.66 8.46
N LEU A 81 -7.30 11.87 8.41
CA LEU A 81 -8.04 12.06 7.16
C LEU A 81 -7.52 13.29 6.38
N THR A 82 -7.11 14.35 7.07
CA THR A 82 -6.57 15.58 6.46
C THR A 82 -5.30 15.33 5.66
N ASP A 83 -4.44 14.44 6.14
CA ASP A 83 -3.15 14.12 5.51
C ASP A 83 -3.40 13.31 4.22
N TRP A 84 -4.41 12.44 4.27
CA TRP A 84 -4.86 11.66 3.14
C TRP A 84 -5.50 12.52 2.01
N HIS A 85 -6.27 13.56 2.34
CA HIS A 85 -6.82 14.49 1.34
C HIS A 85 -5.73 15.32 0.64
N TRP A 86 -4.74 15.79 1.40
CA TRP A 86 -3.62 16.57 0.88
C TRP A 86 -2.85 15.85 -0.24
N GLU A 87 -2.60 14.54 -0.10
CA GLU A 87 -1.95 13.74 -1.14
C GLU A 87 -2.76 13.65 -2.44
N ARG A 88 -4.10 13.58 -2.35
CA ARG A 88 -4.95 13.51 -3.56
C ARG A 88 -4.88 14.80 -4.38
N ASP A 89 -4.86 15.95 -3.71
CA ASP A 89 -4.97 17.25 -4.38
C ASP A 89 -3.66 17.71 -5.03
N HIS A 90 -2.51 17.18 -4.61
CA HIS A 90 -1.18 17.53 -5.14
C HIS A 90 -0.56 16.46 -6.07
N GLY A 91 -1.33 15.43 -6.42
CA GLY A 91 -0.94 14.35 -7.35
C GLY A 91 -1.05 14.68 -8.84
N GLY A 92 -1.52 15.87 -9.22
CA GLY A 92 -1.62 16.32 -10.61
C GLY A 92 -0.77 17.55 -10.90
N ALA A 93 0.27 17.40 -11.72
CA ALA A 93 0.71 18.45 -12.65
C ALA A 93 1.76 17.91 -13.66
N PRO A 94 1.75 18.39 -14.93
CA PRO A 94 0.78 19.26 -15.60
C PRO A 94 -0.34 18.49 -16.33
#